data_AF-R7RXB8-F1
#
_entry.id   AF-R7RXB8-F1
#
_cell.length_a   1.000
_cell.length_b   1.000
_cell.length_c   1.000
_cell.angle_alpha   90.00
_cell.angle_beta   90.00
_cell.angle_gamma   90.00
#
_symmetry.space_group_name_H-M   'P 1'
#
loop_
_entity.id
_entity.type
_entity.pdbx_description
1 polymer ?
#
loop_
_entity_poly.entity_id
_entity_poly.type
_entity_poly.pdbx_seq_one_letter_code
_entity_poly.pdbx_strand_id
1 'polypeptide(L)'
;MASPPKSLGEVNNISVHSKPTDSVTVSLLPEKAVVISYQCIRLIRTTLEEDPTALNDWHSSSFLPVTIKVSGLLVQPLNPA
;
A
#
# COMPACT_ATOMS: atom_id res chain seq x y z
N MET A 1 -22.90 -10.93 4.54
CA MET A 1 -22.01 -9.87 4.02
C MET A 1 -20.57 -10.30 4.27
N ALA A 2 -19.78 -10.52 3.22
CA ALA A 2 -18.35 -10.82 3.36
C ALA A 2 -17.59 -9.52 3.66
N SER A 3 -16.68 -9.56 4.64
CA SER A 3 -15.81 -8.42 4.97
C SER A 3 -14.83 -8.17 3.82
N PRO A 4 -14.54 -6.91 3.44
CA PRO A 4 -13.59 -6.64 2.37
C PRO A 4 -12.18 -7.13 2.73
N PRO A 5 -11.39 -7.59 1.74
CA PRO A 5 -10.02 -8.05 1.98
C PRO A 5 -9.16 -6.94 2.57
N LYS A 6 -8.44 -7.25 3.65
CA LYS A 6 -7.45 -6.34 4.26
C LYS A 6 -6.17 -6.38 3.43
N SER A 7 -5.85 -5.28 2.75
CA SER A 7 -4.59 -5.10 2.05
C SER A 7 -3.58 -4.39 2.95
N LEU A 8 -2.37 -4.94 3.06
CA LEU A 8 -1.23 -4.30 3.71
C LEU A 8 -0.25 -3.90 2.60
N GLY A 9 0.08 -2.62 2.52
CA GLY A 9 0.91 -2.05 1.47
C GLY A 9 2.11 -1.34 2.05
N GLU A 10 3.26 -1.49 1.39
CA GLU A 10 4.50 -0.81 1.74
C GLU A 10 4.80 0.27 0.70
N VAL A 11 5.22 1.45 1.18
CA VAL A 11 5.72 2.52 0.31
C VAL A 11 7.12 2.11 -0.16
N ASN A 12 7.26 1.86 -1.46
CA ASN A 12 8.53 1.37 -2.02
C ASN A 12 9.46 2.50 -2.50
N ASN A 13 8.90 3.66 -2.83
CA ASN A 13 9.67 4.80 -3.28
C ASN A 13 8.87 6.09 -3.09
N ILE A 14 9.52 7.16 -2.65
CA ILE A 14 8.98 8.52 -2.64
C ILE A 14 9.80 9.32 -3.63
N SER A 15 9.12 10.03 -4.54
CA SER A 15 9.80 10.91 -5.48
C SER A 15 9.23 12.31 -5.44
N VAL A 16 10.12 13.30 -5.40
CA VAL A 16 9.78 14.72 -5.42
C VAL A 16 10.51 15.34 -6.60
N HIS A 17 9.78 15.95 -7.53
CA HIS A 17 10.34 16.47 -8.79
C HIS A 17 11.18 15.43 -9.56
N SER A 18 10.68 14.19 -9.62
CA SER A 18 11.34 13.04 -10.26
C SER A 18 12.69 12.64 -9.64
N LYS A 19 13.00 13.13 -8.44
CA LYS A 19 14.17 12.69 -7.66
C LYS A 19 13.70 11.78 -6.52
N PRO A 20 14.29 10.57 -6.36
CA PRO A 20 13.99 9.71 -5.24
C PRO A 20 14.43 10.37 -3.92
N THR A 21 13.65 10.18 -2.87
CA THR A 21 13.93 10.65 -1.51
C THR A 21 13.43 9.62 -0.50
N ASP A 22 14.11 9.53 0.65
CA ASP A 22 13.73 8.61 1.72
C ASP A 22 12.54 9.14 2.54
N SER A 23 12.35 10.47 2.54
CA SER A 23 11.26 11.12 3.26
C SER A 23 10.81 12.40 2.57
N VAL A 24 9.57 12.81 2.87
CA VAL A 24 9.03 14.12 2.48
C VAL A 24 8.41 14.78 3.70
N THR A 25 8.70 16.05 3.92
CA THR A 25 8.07 16.81 5.01
C THR A 25 6.58 16.97 4.70
N VAL A 26 5.71 16.74 5.69
CA VAL A 26 4.26 16.88 5.54
C VAL A 26 3.86 18.27 5.04
N SER A 27 4.64 19.31 5.38
CA SER A 27 4.44 20.68 4.89
C SER A 27 4.60 20.86 3.37
N LEU A 28 5.15 19.88 2.64
CA LEU A 28 5.28 19.89 1.18
C LEU A 28 4.07 19.27 0.45
N LEU A 29 3.18 18.62 1.19
CA LEU A 29 1.95 17.97 0.71
C LEU A 29 0.71 18.88 0.53
N PRO A 30 0.55 20.05 1.18
CA PRO A 30 -0.71 20.79 1.18
C PRO A 30 -1.13 21.36 -0.18
N GLU A 31 -0.19 21.64 -1.09
CA GLU A 31 -0.48 22.48 -2.26
C GLU A 31 -0.58 21.75 -3.61
N LYS A 32 -0.24 20.45 -3.69
CA LYS A 32 -0.28 19.72 -4.96
C LYS A 32 -0.85 18.32 -4.78
N ALA A 33 -1.65 17.91 -5.76
CA ALA A 33 -2.02 16.51 -5.90
C ALA A 33 -0.74 15.68 -6.01
N VAL A 34 -0.54 14.79 -5.04
CA VAL A 34 0.63 13.91 -4.99
C VAL A 34 0.28 12.60 -5.67
N VAL A 35 1.23 12.07 -6.42
CA VAL A 35 1.15 10.74 -7.00
C VAL A 35 1.88 9.80 -6.06
N ILE A 36 1.14 8.87 -5.47
CA ILE A 36 1.69 7.87 -4.57
C ILE A 36 1.68 6.54 -5.30
N SER A 37 2.85 5.90 -5.33
CA SER A 37 3.01 4.54 -5.84
C SER A 37 3.40 3.63 -4.70
N TYR A 38 2.64 2.56 -4.50
CA TYR A 38 2.91 1.56 -3.47
C TYR A 38 2.74 0.16 -4.05
N GLN A 39 3.50 -0.80 -3.53
CA GLN A 39 3.26 -2.21 -3.81
C GLN A 39 2.31 -2.72 -2.74
N CYS A 40 1.20 -3.32 -3.17
CA CYS A 40 0.29 -4.00 -2.27
C CYS A 40 0.65 -5.46 -2.20
N ILE A 41 0.65 -6.02 -1.00
CA ILE A 41 0.54 -7.45 -0.81
C ILE A 41 -0.94 -7.73 -0.54
N ARG A 42 -1.55 -8.57 -1.38
CA ARG A 42 -2.91 -9.02 -1.17
C ARG A 42 -2.86 -10.26 -0.30
N LEU A 43 -3.61 -10.24 0.80
CA LEU A 43 -3.87 -11.44 1.59
C LEU A 43 -5.11 -12.14 1.01
N ILE A 44 -4.93 -13.38 0.58
CA ILE A 44 -5.98 -14.22 0.00
C ILE A 44 -6.16 -15.43 0.91
N ARG A 45 -7.42 -15.83 1.12
CA ARG A 45 -7.67 -17.08 1.85
C ARG A 45 -7.20 -18.25 1.01
N THR A 46 -6.44 -19.13 1.65
CA THR A 46 -6.01 -20.35 1.00
C THR A 46 -7.20 -21.29 0.85
N THR A 47 -7.35 -21.88 -0.34
CA THR A 47 -8.34 -22.93 -0.58
C THR A 47 -7.71 -24.30 -0.40
N LEU A 48 -8.53 -25.34 -0.15
CA LEU A 48 -8.06 -26.72 -0.06
C LEU A 48 -7.47 -27.24 -1.39
N GLU A 49 -7.81 -26.61 -2.52
CA GLU A 49 -7.20 -26.91 -3.82
C GLU A 49 -5.77 -26.36 -3.92
N GLU A 50 -5.51 -25.20 -3.30
CA GLU A 50 -4.19 -24.54 -3.29
C GLU A 50 -3.26 -25.08 -2.19
N ASP A 51 -3.81 -25.41 -1.02
CA ASP A 51 -3.09 -26.07 0.08
C ASP A 51 -3.91 -27.26 0.62
N PRO A 52 -3.72 -28.47 0.07
CA PRO A 52 -4.40 -29.67 0.55
C PRO A 52 -4.06 -30.04 1.99
N THR A 53 -2.96 -29.50 2.54
CA THR A 53 -2.55 -29.74 3.92
C THR A 53 -3.27 -28.85 4.93
N ALA A 54 -4.00 -27.83 4.45
CA ALA A 54 -4.73 -26.85 5.25
C ALA A 54 -3.85 -26.21 6.35
N LEU A 55 -2.55 -26.08 6.09
CA LEU A 55 -1.59 -25.66 7.09
C LEU A 55 -1.58 -24.14 7.24
N ASN A 56 -1.99 -23.42 6.19
CA ASN A 56 -2.08 -21.96 6.17
C ASN A 56 -3.49 -21.48 5.81
N ASP A 57 -4.11 -20.69 6.69
CA ASP A 57 -5.42 -20.08 6.44
C ASP A 57 -5.38 -18.98 5.35
N TRP A 58 -4.22 -18.36 5.16
CA TRP A 58 -4.01 -17.24 4.24
C TRP A 58 -2.65 -17.35 3.56
N HIS A 59 -2.58 -16.89 2.31
CA HIS A 59 -1.32 -16.68 1.59
C HIS A 59 -1.24 -15.26 1.04
N SER A 60 -0.01 -14.81 0.79
CA SER A 60 0.26 -13.55 0.13
C SER A 60 0.33 -13.74 -1.38
N SER A 61 -0.27 -12.81 -2.11
CA SER A 61 -0.12 -12.69 -3.56
C SER A 61 0.39 -11.28 -3.88
N SER A 62 1.38 -11.20 -4.76
CA SER A 62 1.87 -9.92 -5.26
C SER A 62 0.77 -9.26 -6.09
N PHE A 63 0.46 -8.01 -5.77
CA PHE A 63 -0.42 -7.19 -6.58
C PHE A 63 0.43 -6.23 -7.41
N LEU A 64 -0.04 -5.91 -8.62
CA LEU A 64 0.63 -4.91 -9.44
C LEU A 64 0.77 -3.59 -8.67
N PRO A 65 1.88 -2.84 -8.86
CA PRO A 65 2.04 -1.55 -8.23
C PRO A 65 0.81 -0.68 -8.48
N VAL A 66 0.25 -0.12 -7.41
CA VAL A 66 -0.90 0.76 -7.51
C VAL A 66 -0.40 2.19 -7.45
N THR A 67 -0.69 2.94 -8.50
CA THR A 67 -0.41 4.37 -8.55
C THR A 67 -1.73 5.12 -8.41
N ILE A 68 -1.86 5.88 -7.33
CA ILE A 68 -3.05 6.71 -7.06
C ILE A 68 -2.64 8.16 -6.94
N LYS A 69 -3.41 9.03 -7.57
CA LYS A 69 -3.31 10.47 -7.36
C LYS A 69 -4.25 10.86 -6.23
N VAL A 70 -3.69 11.33 -5.12
CA VAL A 70 -4.45 11.76 -3.94
C VAL A 70 -4.16 13.21 -3.60
N SER A 71 -5.07 13.85 -2.86
CA SER A 71 -4.76 15.13 -2.24
C SER A 71 -3.70 14.90 -1.16
N GLY A 72 -2.60 15.65 -1.17
CA GLY A 72 -1.56 15.53 -0.15
C GLY A 72 -2.06 15.88 1.26
N LEU A 73 -3.14 16.65 1.38
CA LEU A 73 -3.84 16.91 2.64
C LEU A 73 -4.41 15.65 3.30
N LEU A 74 -4.67 14.59 2.53
CA LEU A 74 -5.20 13.32 3.03
C LEU A 74 -4.09 12.33 3.42
N VAL A 75 -2.83 12.66 3.17
CA VAL A 75 -1.69 11.82 3.54
C VAL A 75 -1.31 12.12 4.98
N GLN A 76 -1.35 11.10 5.82
CA GLN A 76 -0.99 11.19 7.23
C GLN A 76 0.08 10.14 7.57
N PRO A 77 1.04 10.47 8.44
CA PRO A 77 1.98 9.47 8.96
C PRO A 77 1.21 8.43 9.79
N LEU A 78 1.56 7.15 9.63
CA LEU A 78 0.93 6.06 10.37
C LEU A 78 1.20 6.16 11.89
N ASN A 79 2.34 6.77 12.26
CA ASN A 79 2.74 7.05 13.64
C ASN A 79 3.05 8.55 13.78
N PRO A 80 2.05 9.41 14.05
CA PRO A 80 2.31 10.81 14.39
C PRO A 80 3.02 10.90 15.75
N ALA A 81 4.08 11.70 15.83
CA ALA A 81 4.74 12.05 17.08
C ALA A 81 3.91 13.05 17.89
#